data_AF-A0A2D4GSJ3-F1
#
_entry.id   AF-A0A2D4GSJ3-F1
#
_cell.length_a   1.000
_cell.length_b   1.000
_cell.length_c   1.000
_cell.angle_alpha   90.00
_cell.angle_beta   90.00
_cell.angle_gamma   90.00
#
_symmetry.space_group_name_H-M   'P 1'
#
loop_
_entity.id
_entity.type
_entity.pdbx_description
1 polymer ?
#
loop_
_entity_poly.entity_id
_entity_poly.type
_entity_poly.pdbx_seq_one_letter_code
_entity_poly.pdbx_strand_id
1 'polypeptide(L)'
;NSYYADNCSDSDSSFNQSYTFMNQEQLQLLVERLDPAQPKEVRQEAIQTLCSAPPSDILNCESWSTLRKHLATALLDPDASFSVKILISFLFLTNISIDCNLYNI
;
A
#
# COMPACT_ATOMS: atom_id res chain seq x y z
N ASN A 1 -10.56 -44.27 16.90
CA ASN A 1 -11.67 -43.30 16.99
C ASN A 1 -11.37 -42.29 18.08
N SER A 2 -11.34 -40.99 17.87
CA SER A 2 -11.46 -40.18 16.65
C SER A 2 -10.98 -38.78 17.03
N TYR A 3 -9.97 -38.30 16.31
CA TYR A 3 -9.84 -36.95 15.75
C TYR A 3 -10.92 -35.92 16.15
N TYR A 4 -10.54 -34.84 16.83
CA TYR A 4 -11.08 -33.45 16.74
C TYR A 4 -10.03 -32.58 17.47
N ALA A 5 -9.07 -31.91 16.81
CA ALA A 5 -9.19 -30.62 16.09
C ALA A 5 -9.88 -29.56 16.98
N ASP A 6 -9.32 -28.40 17.34
CA ASP A 6 -8.27 -27.58 16.75
C ASP A 6 -7.51 -26.82 17.85
N ASN A 7 -6.18 -26.86 17.79
CA ASN A 7 -5.33 -25.88 18.45
C ASN A 7 -5.42 -24.58 17.64
N CYS A 8 -6.32 -23.67 18.01
CA CYS A 8 -6.25 -22.28 17.54
C CYS A 8 -5.06 -21.59 18.25
N SER A 9 -3.85 -21.93 17.85
CA SER A 9 -2.66 -21.13 18.13
C SER A 9 -2.45 -20.22 16.93
N ASP A 10 -3.22 -19.12 16.85
CA ASP A 10 -2.95 -17.99 15.96
C ASP A 10 -1.70 -17.24 16.48
N SER A 11 -0.55 -17.91 16.40
CA SER A 11 0.73 -17.39 16.85
C SER A 11 1.64 -17.17 15.65
N ASP A 12 1.89 -15.90 15.39
CA ASP A 12 3.04 -15.33 14.68
C ASP A 12 3.21 -15.71 13.20
N SER A 13 2.48 -15.03 12.32
CA SER A 13 3.24 -14.25 11.33
C SER A 13 3.57 -12.92 11.96
N SER A 14 4.63 -12.94 12.78
CA SER A 14 5.31 -11.76 13.26
C SER A 14 5.37 -10.78 12.11
N PHE A 15 4.81 -9.59 12.30
CA PHE A 15 5.44 -8.33 11.97
C PHE A 15 6.69 -8.49 11.10
N ASN A 16 6.48 -8.94 9.86
CA ASN A 16 7.54 -9.06 8.89
C ASN A 16 7.67 -7.65 8.31
N GLN A 17 7.90 -6.69 9.21
CA GLN A 17 8.55 -5.42 8.91
C GLN A 17 10.02 -5.68 8.60
N SER A 18 10.28 -6.71 7.79
CA SER A 18 11.35 -6.61 6.83
C SER A 18 10.98 -5.35 6.05
N TYR A 19 11.62 -4.23 6.39
CA TYR A 19 11.67 -3.03 5.56
C TYR A 19 12.27 -3.49 4.23
N THR A 20 11.44 -4.09 3.39
CA THR A 20 11.82 -4.47 2.04
C THR A 20 11.89 -3.15 1.31
N PHE A 21 13.12 -2.75 0.99
CA PHE A 21 13.38 -1.57 0.21
C PHE A 21 12.56 -1.69 -1.08
N MET A 22 11.62 -0.78 -1.27
CA MET A 22 10.67 -0.90 -2.36
C MET A 22 11.33 -0.37 -3.62
N ASN A 23 11.68 -1.27 -4.53
CA ASN A 23 12.29 -0.87 -5.80
C ASN A 23 11.26 -0.24 -6.73
N GLN A 24 11.72 0.60 -7.66
CA GLN A 24 10.83 1.28 -8.61
C GLN A 24 10.00 0.31 -9.46
N GLU A 25 10.56 -0.84 -9.87
CA GLU A 25 9.82 -1.89 -10.59
C GLU A 25 8.68 -2.49 -9.75
N GLN A 26 8.91 -2.68 -8.44
CA GLN A 26 7.87 -3.18 -7.55
C GLN A 26 6.76 -2.15 -7.38
N LEU A 27 7.11 -0.87 -7.27
CA LEU A 27 6.12 0.18 -7.17
C LEU A 27 5.31 0.33 -8.48
N GLN A 28 5.95 0.19 -9.64
CA GLN A 28 5.23 0.15 -10.92
C GLN A 28 4.26 -1.02 -10.98
N LEU A 29 4.68 -2.21 -10.54
CA LEU A 29 3.80 -3.37 -10.46
C LEU A 29 2.62 -3.10 -9.51
N LEU A 30 2.85 -2.43 -8.37
CA LEU A 30 1.76 -2.03 -7.46
C LEU A 30 0.78 -1.07 -8.12
N VAL A 31 1.26 -0.11 -8.92
CA VAL A 31 0.40 0.80 -9.70
C VAL A 31 -0.49 0.01 -10.66
N GLU A 32 0.07 -0.94 -11.39
CA GLU A 32 -0.70 -1.81 -12.30
C GLU A 32 -1.71 -2.69 -11.55
N ARG A 33 -1.37 -3.12 -10.33
CA ARG A 33 -2.24 -3.93 -9.48
C ARG A 33 -3.36 -3.13 -8.82
N LEU A 34 -3.19 -1.81 -8.69
CA LEU A 34 -4.22 -0.87 -8.24
C LEU A 34 -5.23 -0.50 -9.34
N ASP A 35 -5.01 -0.92 -10.58
CA ASP A 35 -5.93 -0.67 -11.69
C ASP A 35 -7.33 -1.28 -11.40
N PRO A 36 -8.43 -0.54 -11.62
CA PRO A 36 -9.79 -1.06 -11.41
C PRO A 36 -10.14 -2.30 -12.24
N ALA A 37 -9.39 -2.62 -13.30
CA ALA A 37 -9.51 -3.86 -14.05
C ALA A 37 -9.03 -5.09 -13.27
N GLN A 38 -8.27 -4.91 -12.18
CA GLN A 38 -7.72 -5.99 -11.37
C GLN A 38 -8.73 -6.53 -10.34
N PRO A 39 -8.60 -7.81 -9.94
CA PRO A 39 -9.41 -8.39 -8.87
C PRO A 39 -9.32 -7.59 -7.57
N LYS A 40 -10.38 -7.63 -6.75
CA LYS A 40 -10.42 -6.91 -5.48
C LYS A 40 -9.28 -7.34 -4.53
N GLU A 41 -8.99 -8.63 -4.49
CA GLU A 41 -7.96 -9.22 -3.63
C GLU A 41 -6.57 -8.68 -4.01
N VAL A 42 -6.30 -8.63 -5.31
CA VAL A 42 -5.05 -8.11 -5.87
C VAL A 42 -4.87 -6.63 -5.55
N ARG A 43 -5.95 -5.86 -5.69
CA ARG A 43 -5.96 -4.44 -5.34
C ARG A 43 -5.70 -4.23 -3.86
N GLN A 44 -6.31 -5.02 -2.98
CA GLN A 44 -6.14 -4.93 -1.52
C GLN A 44 -4.71 -5.25 -1.09
N GLU A 45 -4.12 -6.29 -1.66
CA GLU A 45 -2.71 -6.62 -1.44
C GLU A 45 -1.81 -5.47 -1.87
N ALA A 46 -2.05 -4.90 -3.06
CA ALA A 46 -1.27 -3.78 -3.57
C ALA A 46 -1.33 -2.55 -2.66
N ILE A 47 -2.51 -2.18 -2.15
CA ILE A 47 -2.62 -1.13 -1.13
C ILE A 47 -1.84 -1.50 0.10
N GLN A 48 -2.02 -2.71 0.64
CA GLN A 48 -1.40 -3.11 1.89
C GLN A 48 0.12 -3.00 1.79
N THR A 49 0.69 -3.48 0.69
CA THR A 49 2.11 -3.34 0.38
C THR A 49 2.52 -1.88 0.24
N LEU A 50 1.72 -1.05 -0.45
CA LEU A 50 1.98 0.38 -0.57
C LEU A 50 1.93 1.12 0.78
N CYS A 51 0.97 0.80 1.65
CA CYS A 51 0.87 1.35 3.01
C CYS A 51 2.04 0.93 3.89
N SER A 52 2.62 -0.24 3.64
CA SER A 52 3.80 -0.73 4.35
C SER A 52 5.12 -0.20 3.79
N ALA A 53 5.10 0.44 2.62
CA ALA A 53 6.31 0.91 1.96
C ALA A 53 6.84 2.21 2.59
N PRO A 54 8.16 2.42 2.59
CA PRO A 54 8.74 3.67 3.05
C PRO A 54 8.27 4.84 2.17
N PRO A 55 7.86 5.96 2.76
CA PRO A 55 7.49 7.17 2.02
C PRO A 55 8.58 7.68 1.10
N SER A 56 9.84 7.56 1.51
CA SER A 56 11.01 7.92 0.69
C SER A 56 11.01 7.20 -0.65
N ASP A 57 10.68 5.91 -0.65
CA ASP A 57 10.73 5.05 -1.84
C ASP A 57 9.58 5.40 -2.78
N ILE A 58 8.41 5.70 -2.21
CA ILE A 58 7.23 6.13 -2.96
C ILE A 58 7.41 7.53 -3.55
N LEU A 59 7.98 8.47 -2.78
CA LEU A 59 8.20 9.86 -3.22
C LEU A 59 9.33 9.98 -4.25
N ASN A 60 10.35 9.13 -4.15
CA ASN A 60 11.44 9.05 -5.14
C ASN A 60 11.05 8.26 -6.41
N CYS A 61 9.78 7.87 -6.54
CA CYS A 61 9.30 7.18 -7.71
C CYS A 61 9.03 8.15 -8.87
N GLU A 62 9.65 7.90 -10.03
CA GLU A 62 9.38 8.64 -11.27
C GLU A 62 7.89 8.58 -11.67
N SER A 63 7.21 7.47 -11.35
CA SER A 63 5.78 7.30 -11.59
C SER A 63 4.87 7.74 -10.43
N TRP A 64 5.35 8.53 -9.46
CA TRP A 64 4.52 9.06 -8.36
C TRP A 64 3.27 9.80 -8.85
N SER A 65 3.40 10.56 -9.95
CA SER A 65 2.28 11.26 -10.57
C SER A 65 1.19 10.32 -11.10
N THR A 66 1.60 9.17 -11.65
CA THR A 66 0.71 8.11 -12.14
C THR A 66 0.10 7.34 -10.98
N LEU A 67 0.89 6.99 -9.96
CA LEU A 67 0.40 6.34 -8.74
C LEU A 67 -0.68 7.20 -8.07
N ARG A 68 -0.48 8.51 -7.94
CA ARG A 68 -1.50 9.42 -7.40
C ARG A 68 -2.82 9.38 -8.17
N LYS A 69 -2.78 9.27 -9.49
CA LYS A 69 -4.01 9.14 -10.30
C LYS A 69 -4.73 7.84 -10.00
N HIS A 70 -4.01 6.72 -9.93
CA HIS A 70 -4.59 5.41 -9.61
C HIS A 70 -5.15 5.39 -8.19
N LEU A 71 -4.43 5.96 -7.21
CA LEU A 71 -4.91 6.14 -5.84
C LEU A 71 -6.17 7.01 -5.81
N ALA A 72 -6.23 8.11 -6.57
CA ALA A 72 -7.41 8.96 -6.64
C ALA A 72 -8.62 8.23 -7.26
N THR A 73 -8.41 7.45 -8.32
CA THR A 73 -9.46 6.61 -8.92
C THR A 73 -9.93 5.53 -7.94
N ALA A 74 -8.99 4.91 -7.23
CA ALA A 74 -9.23 3.93 -6.21
C ALA A 74 -9.99 4.49 -4.99
N LEU A 75 -9.81 5.77 -4.64
CA LEU A 75 -10.61 6.46 -3.62
C LEU A 75 -12.08 6.61 -4.00
N LEU A 76 -12.38 6.62 -5.30
CA LEU A 76 -13.75 6.68 -5.83
C LEU A 76 -14.40 5.29 -5.92
N ASP A 77 -13.67 4.23 -5.57
CA ASP A 77 -14.21 2.89 -5.53
C ASP A 77 -15.28 2.79 -4.42
N PRO A 78 -16.43 2.13 -4.67
CA PRO A 78 -17.49 1.97 -3.68
C PRO A 78 -17.08 1.09 -2.48
N ASP A 79 -15.93 0.42 -2.53
CA ASP A 79 -15.39 -0.34 -1.41
C ASP A 79 -14.77 0.57 -0.33
N ALA A 80 -15.52 0.81 0.73
CA ALA A 80 -15.11 1.65 1.86
C ALA A 80 -13.82 1.19 2.56
N SER A 81 -13.45 -0.10 2.49
CA SER A 81 -12.21 -0.60 3.09
C SER A 81 -10.98 -0.13 2.31
N PHE A 82 -11.12 -0.05 0.99
CA PHE A 82 -10.11 0.41 0.06
C PHE A 82 -9.83 1.90 0.25
N SER A 83 -10.90 2.70 0.33
CA SER A 83 -10.82 4.15 0.43
C SER A 83 -10.07 4.61 1.67
N VAL A 84 -10.33 4.01 2.85
CA VAL A 84 -9.69 4.45 4.11
C VAL A 84 -8.17 4.23 4.09
N LYS A 85 -7.69 3.07 3.63
CA LYS A 85 -6.25 2.77 3.59
C LYS A 85 -5.53 3.69 2.61
N ILE A 86 -6.14 3.97 1.45
CA ILE A 86 -5.57 4.90 0.47
C ILE A 86 -5.55 6.32 1.01
N LEU A 87 -6.62 6.76 1.68
CA LEU A 87 -6.64 8.08 2.30
C LEU A 87 -5.48 8.22 3.28
N ILE A 88 -5.27 7.22 4.14
CA ILE A 88 -4.16 7.22 5.09
C ILE A 88 -2.81 7.29 4.38
N SER A 89 -2.56 6.44 3.38
CA SER A 89 -1.32 6.51 2.58
C SER A 89 -1.13 7.85 1.89
N PHE A 90 -2.19 8.39 1.29
CA PHE A 90 -2.13 9.67 0.59
C PHE A 90 -1.85 10.83 1.56
N LEU A 91 -2.56 10.89 2.68
CA LEU A 91 -2.32 11.86 3.75
C LEU A 91 -0.89 11.76 4.27
N PHE A 92 -0.38 10.55 4.52
CA PHE A 92 0.98 10.35 4.99
C PHE A 92 2.01 10.86 3.99
N LEU A 93 1.84 10.52 2.70
CA LEU A 93 2.74 10.96 1.63
C LEU A 93 2.68 12.47 1.40
N THR A 94 1.50 13.10 1.51
CA THR A 94 1.38 14.56 1.40
C THR A 94 2.04 15.30 2.57
N ASN A 95 1.89 14.83 3.81
CA ASN A 95 2.58 15.43 4.97
C ASN A 95 4.10 15.33 4.79
N ILE A 96 4.61 14.15 4.42
CA ILE A 96 6.05 13.96 4.22
C ILE A 96 6.56 14.76 3.02
N SER A 97 5.80 14.84 1.92
CA SER A 97 6.16 15.67 0.78
C SER A 97 6.21 17.16 1.13
N ILE A 98 5.40 17.63 2.09
CA ILE A 98 5.46 19.00 2.61
C ILE A 98 6.70 19.17 3.49
N ASP A 99 6.97 18.22 4.40
CA ASP A 99 8.17 18.24 5.25
C ASP A 99 9.46 18.23 4.43
N CYS A 100 9.53 17.40 3.38
CA CYS A 100 10.67 17.35 2.46
C CYS A 100 10.83 18.66 1.66
N ASN A 101 9.73 19.34 1.28
CA ASN A 101 9.83 20.65 0.63
C ASN A 101 10.25 21.75 1.60
N LEU A 102 9.84 21.67 2.87
CA LEU A 102 10.17 22.66 3.89
C LEU A 102 11.64 22.56 4.34
N TYR A 103 12.20 21.35 4.35
CA TYR A 103 13.61 21.10 4.69
C TYR A 103 14.60 21.37 3.53
N ASN A 104 14.10 21.65 2.33
CA ASN A 104 14.91 21.90 1.14
C ASN A 104 14.95 23.39 0.74
N ILE A 105 14.66 24.29 1.69
CA ILE A 105 14.79 25.76 1.61
C ILE A 105 15.86 26.19 2.61
#